data_AF-A0A3B0Y7G4-F1
#
_entry.id   AF-A0A3B0Y7G4-F1
#
_cell.length_a   1.000
_cell.length_b   1.000
_cell.length_c   1.000
_cell.angle_alpha   90.00
_cell.angle_beta   90.00
_cell.angle_gamma   90.00
#
_symmetry.space_group_name_H-M   'P 1'
#
loop_
_entity.id
_entity.type
_entity.pdbx_description
1 polymer ?
#
loop_
_entity_poly.entity_id
_entity_poly.type
_entity_poly.pdbx_seq_one_letter_code
_entity_poly.pdbx_strand_id
1 'polypeptide(L)'
;MFDTIVNLLDYIKKNSSSSLSDELEFKFDKKTLRVMLINIFLWLKRNKTFDNNKPLKLSMKYKWNKDIILLMSESKEIQDLFEISDNYLYLNSNLSPEIKKKIIDYV
;
A
#
# COMPACT_ATOMS: atom_id res chain seq x y z
N MET A 1 12.28 5.02 3.03
CA MET A 1 11.68 3.98 2.15
C MET A 1 11.10 2.83 2.96
N PHE A 2 11.89 2.04 3.71
CA PHE A 2 11.33 1.01 4.61
C PHE A 2 10.51 1.62 5.76
N ASP A 3 10.95 2.74 6.34
CA ASP A 3 10.22 3.43 7.41
C ASP A 3 8.84 3.95 6.96
N THR A 4 8.70 4.30 5.67
CA THR A 4 7.42 4.70 5.06
C THR A 4 6.41 3.56 5.10
N ILE A 5 6.85 2.34 4.77
CA ILE A 5 6.02 1.13 4.85
C ILE A 5 5.67 0.82 6.29
N VAL A 6 6.65 0.87 7.20
CA VAL A 6 6.43 0.65 8.62
C VAL A 6 5.42 1.66 9.16
N ASN A 7 5.51 2.93 8.79
CA ASN A 7 4.55 3.96 9.20
C ASN A 7 3.14 3.71 8.64
N LEU A 8 3.02 3.33 7.36
CA LEU A 8 1.72 2.98 6.75
C LEU A 8 1.12 1.71 7.37
N LEU A 9 1.95 0.72 7.69
CA LEU A 9 1.52 -0.54 8.29
C LEU A 9 1.24 -0.42 9.79
N ASP A 10 2.01 0.39 10.51
CA ASP A 10 1.75 0.76 11.90
C ASP A 10 0.50 1.62 12.01
N TYR A 11 0.22 2.49 11.04
CA TYR A 11 -1.06 3.19 10.98
C TYR A 11 -2.23 2.21 10.91
N ILE A 12 -2.14 1.12 10.13
CA ILE A 12 -3.16 0.07 10.08
C ILE A 12 -3.24 -0.71 11.40
N LYS A 13 -2.09 -1.11 11.96
CA LYS A 13 -2.01 -2.01 13.14
C LYS A 13 -2.31 -1.30 14.46
N LYS A 14 -1.85 -0.07 14.62
CA LYS A 14 -1.85 0.68 15.90
C LYS A 14 -2.74 1.92 15.86
N ASN A 15 -3.32 2.27 14.70
CA ASN A 15 -4.12 3.48 14.53
C ASN A 15 -3.35 4.75 14.95
N SER A 16 -2.01 4.71 14.85
CA SER A 16 -1.11 5.79 15.25
C SER A 16 -0.92 6.76 14.09
N SER A 17 -1.19 8.04 14.33
CA SER A 17 -0.92 9.12 13.38
C SER A 17 0.58 9.28 13.16
N SER A 18 0.95 9.39 11.89
CA SER A 18 2.25 9.81 11.38
C SER A 18 2.02 11.03 10.48
N SER A 19 3.05 11.85 10.26
CA SER A 19 2.94 13.02 9.36
C SER A 19 2.41 12.64 7.97
N LEU A 20 2.85 11.49 7.45
CA LEU A 20 2.38 10.94 6.17
C LEU A 20 0.90 10.54 6.21
N SER A 21 0.45 9.90 7.29
CA SER A 21 -0.97 9.55 7.40
C SER A 21 -1.85 10.77 7.57
N ASP A 22 -1.38 11.82 8.25
CA ASP A 22 -2.14 13.04 8.47
C ASP A 22 -2.31 13.84 7.16
N GLU A 23 -1.26 13.91 6.33
CA GLU A 23 -1.34 14.51 4.98
C GLU A 23 -2.28 13.72 4.05
N LEU A 24 -2.24 12.39 4.13
CA LEU A 24 -3.12 11.53 3.35
C LEU A 24 -4.56 11.56 3.85
N GLU A 25 -4.79 11.66 5.17
CA GLU A 25 -6.13 11.87 5.77
C GLU A 25 -6.74 13.23 5.42
N PHE A 26 -5.91 14.22 5.12
CA PHE A 26 -6.38 15.51 4.62
C PHE A 26 -6.87 15.41 3.16
N LYS A 27 -6.17 14.63 2.32
CA LYS A 27 -6.52 14.42 0.90
C LYS A 27 -7.62 13.38 0.69
N PHE A 28 -7.66 12.36 1.54
CA PHE A 28 -8.63 11.26 1.50
C PHE A 28 -9.35 11.20 2.84
N ASP A 29 -10.67 11.01 2.85
CA ASP A 29 -11.36 10.79 4.11
C ASP A 29 -10.74 9.59 4.87
N LYS A 30 -10.56 9.74 6.19
CA LYS A 30 -9.90 8.75 7.06
C LYS A 30 -10.43 7.33 6.88
N LYS A 31 -11.73 7.18 6.64
CA LYS A 31 -12.38 5.87 6.45
C LYS A 31 -11.94 5.24 5.13
N THR A 32 -11.93 6.01 4.04
CA THR A 32 -11.46 5.56 2.72
C THR A 32 -9.99 5.19 2.75
N LEU A 33 -9.13 6.04 3.33
CA LEU A 33 -7.70 5.74 3.49
C LEU A 33 -7.49 4.42 4.24
N ARG A 34 -8.19 4.23 5.35
CA ARG A 34 -8.12 2.99 6.13
C ARG A 34 -8.56 1.77 5.33
N VAL A 35 -9.63 1.86 4.54
CA VAL A 35 -10.09 0.77 3.67
C VAL A 35 -9.05 0.42 2.62
N MET A 36 -8.43 1.41 1.96
CA MET A 36 -7.37 1.17 0.97
C MET A 36 -6.19 0.43 1.60
N LEU A 37 -5.68 0.96 2.72
CA LEU A 37 -4.52 0.41 3.40
C LEU A 37 -4.77 -1.00 3.93
N ILE A 38 -5.95 -1.29 4.48
CA ILE A 38 -6.33 -2.65 4.91
C ILE A 38 -6.31 -3.63 3.73
N ASN A 39 -6.82 -3.25 2.56
CA ASN A 39 -6.84 -4.14 1.40
C ASN A 39 -5.42 -4.41 0.88
N ILE A 40 -4.55 -3.39 0.85
CA ILE A 40 -3.13 -3.55 0.51
C ILE A 40 -2.45 -4.49 1.51
N PHE A 41 -2.70 -4.32 2.82
CA PHE A 41 -2.15 -5.18 3.87
C PHE A 41 -2.61 -6.64 3.74
N LEU A 42 -3.91 -6.88 3.53
CA LEU A 42 -4.44 -8.23 3.32
C LEU A 42 -3.82 -8.90 2.08
N TRP A 43 -3.61 -8.12 1.02
CA TRP A 43 -2.91 -8.59 -0.17
C TRP A 43 -1.46 -8.97 0.13
N LEU A 44 -0.69 -8.12 0.82
CA LEU A 44 0.69 -8.44 1.22
C LEU A 44 0.75 -9.70 2.09
N LYS A 45 -0.18 -9.85 3.04
CA LYS A 45 -0.27 -11.04 3.91
C LYS A 45 -0.51 -12.30 3.10
N ARG A 46 -1.35 -12.22 2.07
CA ARG A 46 -1.59 -13.33 1.14
C ARG A 46 -0.33 -13.69 0.37
N ASN A 47 0.44 -12.72 -0.12
CA ASN A 47 1.69 -13.01 -0.83
C ASN A 47 2.70 -13.75 0.07
N LYS A 48 2.80 -13.37 1.36
CA LYS A 48 3.62 -14.08 2.36
C LYS A 48 3.26 -15.57 2.48
N THR A 49 1.96 -15.88 2.54
CA THR A 49 1.50 -17.25 2.77
C THR A 49 1.69 -18.17 1.56
N PHE A 50 1.57 -17.63 0.35
CA PHE A 50 1.53 -18.44 -0.88
C PHE A 50 2.82 -18.38 -1.72
N ASP A 51 3.84 -17.62 -1.28
CA ASP A 51 5.13 -17.38 -1.96
C ASP A 51 4.98 -17.05 -3.47
N ASN A 52 3.81 -16.52 -3.81
CA ASN A 52 3.39 -16.22 -5.16
C ASN A 52 3.09 -14.74 -5.14
N ASN A 53 4.07 -13.91 -5.53
CA ASN A 53 4.00 -12.45 -5.67
C ASN A 53 2.96 -12.05 -6.74
N LYS A 54 1.71 -12.41 -6.52
CA LYS A 54 0.60 -12.11 -7.43
C LYS A 54 0.17 -10.68 -7.19
N PRO A 55 0.07 -9.85 -8.23
CA PRO A 55 -0.40 -8.48 -8.06
C PRO A 55 -1.84 -8.41 -7.57
N LEU A 56 -2.19 -7.28 -6.95
CA LEU A 56 -3.56 -6.97 -6.58
C LEU A 56 -4.29 -6.37 -7.79
N LYS A 57 -5.33 -7.05 -8.27
CA LYS A 57 -6.18 -6.52 -9.35
C LYS A 57 -7.05 -5.38 -8.84
N LEU A 58 -6.86 -4.20 -9.40
CA LEU A 58 -7.66 -3.01 -9.16
C LEU A 58 -8.86 -3.02 -10.12
N SER A 59 -10.05 -3.28 -9.58
CA SER A 59 -11.30 -3.21 -10.35
C SER A 59 -11.93 -1.83 -10.18
N MET A 60 -12.08 -1.10 -11.29
CA MET A 60 -12.72 0.22 -11.34
C MET A 60 -14.20 0.22 -10.90
N LYS A 61 -14.78 -0.96 -10.65
CA LYS A 61 -16.12 -1.09 -10.05
C LYS A 61 -16.15 -0.66 -8.59
N TYR A 62 -15.02 -0.70 -7.87
CA TYR A 62 -14.94 -0.35 -6.46
C TYR A 62 -14.25 1.00 -6.26
N LYS A 63 -14.85 1.89 -5.45
CA LYS A 63 -14.32 3.23 -5.19
C LYS A 63 -12.90 3.20 -4.64
N TRP A 64 -12.63 2.37 -3.65
CA TRP A 64 -11.30 2.25 -3.01
C TRP A 64 -10.18 1.86 -3.99
N ASN A 65 -10.47 1.15 -5.08
CA ASN A 65 -9.47 0.85 -6.12
C ASN A 65 -9.12 2.09 -6.94
N LYS A 66 -10.10 2.97 -7.21
CA LYS A 66 -9.83 4.26 -7.87
C LYS A 66 -9.05 5.18 -6.94
N ASP A 67 -9.40 5.16 -5.66
CA ASP A 67 -8.71 5.97 -4.65
C ASP A 67 -7.26 5.51 -4.47
N ILE A 68 -6.95 4.21 -4.63
CA ILE A 68 -5.56 3.71 -4.65
C ILE A 68 -4.78 4.31 -5.82
N ILE A 69 -5.39 4.41 -7.00
CA ILE A 69 -4.75 5.03 -8.17
C ILE A 69 -4.47 6.50 -7.91
N LEU A 70 -5.42 7.20 -7.29
CA LEU A 70 -5.24 8.60 -6.91
C LEU A 70 -4.16 8.75 -5.83
N LEU A 71 -4.14 7.85 -4.83
CA LEU A 71 -3.13 7.82 -3.77
C LEU A 71 -1.72 7.69 -4.35
N MET A 72 -1.58 6.80 -5.33
CA MET A 72 -0.35 6.62 -6.09
C MET A 72 0.06 7.91 -6.80
N SER A 73 -0.84 8.62 -7.49
CA SER A 73 -0.48 9.88 -8.15
C SER A 73 -0.10 11.01 -7.19
N GLU A 74 -0.59 10.97 -5.95
CA GLU A 74 -0.49 12.06 -4.98
C GLU A 74 0.69 11.95 -4.00
N SER A 75 1.34 10.79 -3.90
CA SER A 75 2.48 10.57 -3.00
C SER A 75 3.60 9.79 -3.67
N LYS A 76 4.74 10.47 -3.88
CA LYS A 76 5.97 9.86 -4.40
C LYS A 76 6.45 8.71 -3.51
N GLU A 77 6.30 8.84 -2.20
CA GLU A 77 6.73 7.82 -1.25
C GLU A 77 5.94 6.52 -1.40
N ILE A 78 4.66 6.59 -1.80
CA ILE A 78 3.86 5.42 -2.14
C ILE A 78 4.29 4.85 -3.51
N GLN A 79 4.61 5.71 -4.49
CA GLN A 79 5.15 5.30 -5.81
C GLN A 79 6.51 4.60 -5.72
N ASP A 80 7.33 4.96 -4.74
CA ASP A 80 8.61 4.29 -4.49
C ASP A 80 8.41 2.84 -4.01
N LEU A 81 7.22 2.52 -3.48
CA LEU A 81 6.92 1.23 -2.87
C LEU A 81 6.10 0.32 -3.75
N PHE A 82 5.13 0.90 -4.45
CA PHE A 82 4.21 0.18 -5.31
C PHE A 82 4.30 0.70 -6.73
N GLU A 83 3.77 -0.05 -7.67
CA GLU A 83 3.59 0.38 -9.04
C GLU A 83 2.24 -0.11 -9.54
N ILE A 84 1.62 0.66 -10.43
CA ILE A 84 0.38 0.27 -11.10
C ILE A 84 0.66 0.09 -12.58
N SER A 85 0.33 -1.09 -13.10
CA SER A 85 0.38 -1.42 -14.53
C SER A 85 -0.87 -2.21 -14.90
N ASP A 86 -1.56 -1.84 -15.99
CA ASP A 86 -2.76 -2.53 -16.50
C ASP A 86 -3.88 -2.82 -15.46
N ASN A 87 -4.08 -1.91 -14.50
CA ASN A 87 -4.98 -2.06 -13.35
C ASN A 87 -4.56 -3.15 -12.35
N TYR A 88 -3.28 -3.43 -12.26
CA TYR A 88 -2.69 -4.31 -11.26
C TYR A 88 -1.71 -3.52 -10.42
N LEU A 89 -1.82 -3.65 -9.10
CA LEU A 89 -0.88 -3.10 -8.13
C LEU A 89 0.18 -4.15 -7.81
N TYR A 90 1.45 -3.77 -7.98
CA TYR A 90 2.63 -4.58 -7.70
C TYR A 90 3.46 -3.88 -6.62
N LEU A 91 4.37 -4.64 -5.99
CA LEU A 91 5.53 -4.03 -5.35
C LEU A 91 6.43 -3.47 -6.45
N ASN A 92 6.92 -2.25 -6.28
CA ASN A 92 7.73 -1.57 -7.28
C ASN A 92 8.92 -2.46 -7.71
N SER A 93 9.10 -2.63 -9.02
CA SER A 93 10.09 -3.54 -9.59
C SER A 93 11.51 -3.19 -9.15
N ASN A 94 11.78 -1.89 -8.95
CA ASN A 94 13.07 -1.34 -8.57
C ASN A 94 13.45 -1.57 -7.10
N LEU A 95 12.52 -2.06 -6.27
CA LEU A 95 12.84 -2.43 -4.90
C LEU A 95 13.81 -3.63 -4.87
N SER A 96 14.83 -3.54 -4.03
CA SER A 96 15.76 -4.65 -3.83
C SER A 96 15.02 -5.87 -3.24
N PRO A 97 15.48 -7.11 -3.54
CA PRO A 97 14.89 -8.32 -2.97
C PRO A 97 14.83 -8.30 -1.44
N GLU A 98 15.82 -7.69 -0.79
CA GLU A 98 15.88 -7.53 0.67
C GLU A 98 14.75 -6.64 1.20
N ILE A 99 14.47 -5.51 0.53
CA ILE A 99 13.38 -4.63 0.93
C ILE A 99 12.03 -5.31 0.69
N LYS A 100 11.84 -5.97 -0.46
CA LYS A 100 10.63 -6.75 -0.75
C LYS A 100 10.38 -7.81 0.33
N LYS A 101 11.43 -8.53 0.72
CA LYS A 101 11.36 -9.52 1.80
C LYS A 101 11.01 -8.88 3.14
N LYS A 102 11.64 -7.76 3.51
CA LYS A 102 11.31 -7.04 4.75
C LYS A 102 9.85 -6.57 4.80
N ILE A 103 9.29 -6.09 3.68
CA ILE A 103 7.87 -5.71 3.58
C ILE A 103 6.98 -6.90 3.88
N ILE A 104 7.23 -8.02 3.19
CA ILE A 104 6.44 -9.25 3.32
C ILE A 104 6.58 -9.83 4.74
N ASP A 105 7.78 -9.83 5.31
CA ASP A 105 8.02 -10.37 6.66
C ASP A 105 7.38 -9.50 7.75
N TYR A 106 7.31 -8.19 7.57
CA TYR A 106 6.70 -7.26 8.52
C TYR A 106 5.17 -7.41 8.62
N VAL A 107 4.53 -7.87 7.54
CA VAL A 107 3.07 -8.07 7.46
C VAL A 107 2.64 -9.33 8.22
#